data_AF-A0A9E3BR86-F1
#
_entry.id   AF-A0A9E3BR86-F1
#
_cell.length_a   1.000
_cell.length_b   1.000
_cell.length_c   1.000
_cell.angle_alpha   90.00
_cell.angle_beta   90.00
_cell.angle_gamma   90.00
#
_symmetry.space_group_name_H-M   'P 1'
#
loop_
_entity.id
_entity.type
_entity.pdbx_description
1 polymer ?
#
loop_
_entity_poly.entity_id
_entity_poly.type
_entity_poly.pdbx_seq_one_letter_code
_entity_poly.pdbx_strand_id
1 'polypeptide(L)'
;MRIRLVAASLAVSLLSLPAMAQDKVGIAACDDFLTKYEACVAKMPSASQQATKDSIQQMRAAWKAGAADAASRSALEEACKSSSDSMKQATASYGCSW
;
A
#
# COMPACT_ATOMS: atom_id res chain seq x y z
N MET A 1 48.84 -36.35 0.84
CA MET A 1 49.61 -35.10 0.95
C MET A 1 48.59 -33.95 0.98
N ARG A 2 48.08 -33.57 2.17
CA ARG A 2 48.45 -32.32 2.91
C ARG A 2 48.16 -31.09 2.02
N ILE A 3 47.12 -30.27 2.20
CA ILE A 3 46.84 -29.36 3.35
C ILE A 3 45.52 -28.59 3.06
N ARG A 4 44.53 -28.63 3.97
CA ARG A 4 44.00 -27.55 4.88
C ARG A 4 43.12 -26.48 4.18
N LEU A 5 41.81 -26.37 4.46
CA LEU A 5 41.10 -25.73 5.59
C LEU A 5 40.45 -24.39 5.17
N VAL A 6 39.13 -24.33 5.40
CA VAL A 6 38.34 -23.19 5.89
C VAL A 6 38.10 -22.00 4.95
N ALA A 7 36.85 -21.86 4.53
CA ALA A 7 36.12 -20.60 4.65
C ALA A 7 34.64 -20.90 4.81
N ALA A 8 34.22 -21.04 6.06
CA ALA A 8 32.84 -20.91 6.46
C ALA A 8 32.39 -19.45 6.25
N SER A 9 31.08 -19.27 6.08
CA SER A 9 30.32 -18.05 6.39
C SER A 9 30.16 -17.02 5.27
N LEU A 10 29.12 -17.20 4.46
CA LEU A 10 28.26 -16.09 4.01
C LEU A 10 26.80 -16.51 4.23
N ALA A 11 26.41 -16.64 5.51
CA ALA A 11 25.00 -16.52 5.88
C ALA A 11 24.63 -15.05 5.72
N VAL A 12 24.16 -14.68 4.51
CA VAL A 12 23.49 -13.39 4.30
C VAL A 12 22.13 -13.51 4.97
N SER A 13 22.10 -13.20 6.26
CA SER A 13 20.87 -12.95 7.01
C SER A 13 20.19 -11.75 6.37
N LEU A 14 19.27 -12.01 5.44
CA LEU A 14 18.24 -11.05 5.06
C LEU A 14 17.43 -10.78 6.32
N LEU A 15 17.82 -9.74 7.06
CA LEU A 15 16.95 -9.06 8.01
C LEU A 15 15.69 -8.69 7.23
N SER A 16 14.65 -9.51 7.38
CA SER A 16 13.29 -9.18 6.99
C SER A 16 12.90 -7.95 7.81
N LEU A 17 13.18 -6.77 7.26
CA LEU A 17 12.58 -5.52 7.70
C LEU A 17 11.07 -5.79 7.79
N PRO A 18 10.39 -5.45 8.89
CA PRO A 18 8.97 -5.68 9.00
C PRO A 18 8.31 -4.93 7.84
N ALA A 19 7.75 -5.68 6.88
CA ALA A 19 7.14 -5.19 5.63
C ALA A 19 5.89 -4.30 5.84
N MET A 20 5.69 -3.81 7.07
CA MET A 20 4.48 -3.14 7.53
C MET A 20 4.68 -1.62 7.71
N ALA A 21 5.92 -1.12 7.72
CA ALA A 21 6.17 0.32 7.89
C ALA A 21 6.20 1.14 6.58
N GLN A 22 6.29 0.48 5.41
CA GLN A 22 6.79 1.15 4.19
C GLN A 22 5.99 0.93 2.90
N ASP A 23 4.81 0.31 2.93
CA ASP A 23 4.03 0.12 1.68
C ASP A 23 3.22 1.37 1.30
N LYS A 24 3.90 2.50 1.17
CA LYS A 24 3.34 3.77 0.72
C LYS A 24 3.51 3.90 -0.79
N VAL A 25 2.56 4.61 -1.42
CA VAL A 25 2.66 5.03 -2.83
C VAL A 25 3.74 6.09 -2.98
N GLY A 26 3.97 6.89 -1.94
CA GLY A 26 4.93 7.99 -1.95
C GLY A 26 4.37 9.25 -2.58
N ILE A 27 3.04 9.36 -2.71
CA ILE A 27 2.30 10.55 -3.12
C ILE A 27 1.29 10.83 -2.00
N ALA A 28 1.41 11.99 -1.37
CA ALA A 28 0.70 12.30 -0.12
C ALA A 28 -0.82 12.11 -0.24
N ALA A 29 -1.44 12.58 -1.33
CA ALA A 29 -2.88 12.44 -1.53
C ALA A 29 -3.31 10.97 -1.69
N CYS A 30 -2.51 10.14 -2.36
CA CYS A 30 -2.78 8.71 -2.50
C CYS A 30 -2.67 8.00 -1.16
N ASP A 31 -1.60 8.28 -0.42
CA ASP A 31 -1.34 7.65 0.88
C ASP A 31 -2.39 8.03 1.93
N ASP A 32 -2.82 9.29 1.95
CA ASP A 32 -3.91 9.78 2.81
C ASP A 32 -5.22 9.06 2.49
N PHE A 33 -5.62 9.03 1.21
CA PHE A 33 -6.84 8.34 0.79
C PHE A 33 -6.83 6.85 1.15
N LEU A 34 -5.76 6.11 0.83
CA LEU A 34 -5.69 4.69 1.15
C LEU A 34 -5.79 4.44 2.66
N THR A 35 -5.15 5.28 3.47
CA THR A 35 -5.22 5.20 4.93
C THR A 35 -6.66 5.41 5.44
N LYS A 36 -7.34 6.44 4.91
CA LYS A 36 -8.74 6.73 5.25
C LYS A 36 -9.68 5.60 4.83
N TYR A 37 -9.45 5.02 3.64
CA TYR A 37 -10.27 3.92 3.15
C TYR A 37 -10.05 2.64 3.96
N GLU A 38 -8.81 2.31 4.33
CA GLU A 38 -8.49 1.18 5.23
C GLU A 38 -9.17 1.34 6.59
N ALA A 39 -9.14 2.55 7.17
CA ALA A 39 -9.84 2.83 8.42
C ALA A 39 -11.36 2.69 8.28
N CYS A 40 -11.91 3.07 7.13
CA CYS A 40 -13.33 2.92 6.82
C CYS A 40 -13.76 1.44 6.75
N VAL A 41 -12.88 0.52 6.34
CA VAL A 41 -13.23 -0.91 6.23
C VAL A 41 -13.79 -1.47 7.53
N ALA A 42 -13.30 -1.04 8.69
CA ALA A 42 -13.81 -1.51 9.99
C ALA A 42 -15.29 -1.16 10.23
N LYS A 43 -15.83 -0.17 9.50
CA LYS A 43 -17.24 0.26 9.55
C LYS A 43 -18.12 -0.45 8.50
N MET A 44 -17.53 -1.16 7.55
CA MET A 44 -18.25 -1.89 6.51
C MET A 44 -18.77 -3.25 7.02
N PRO A 45 -19.79 -3.84 6.38
CA PRO A 45 -20.27 -5.19 6.71
C PRO A 45 -19.13 -6.21 6.69
N SER A 46 -19.09 -7.12 7.68
CA SER A 46 -18.01 -8.11 7.82
C SER A 46 -17.75 -8.93 6.56
N ALA A 47 -18.82 -9.29 5.84
CA ALA A 47 -18.76 -10.05 4.60
C ALA A 47 -17.99 -9.36 3.46
N SER A 48 -17.89 -8.03 3.47
CA SER A 48 -17.18 -7.26 2.43
C SER A 48 -15.78 -6.80 2.86
N GLN A 49 -15.46 -6.83 4.15
CA GLN A 49 -14.21 -6.25 4.66
C GLN A 49 -12.94 -6.84 4.03
N GLN A 50 -12.85 -8.16 3.92
CA GLN A 50 -11.66 -8.79 3.35
C GLN A 50 -11.50 -8.44 1.87
N ALA A 51 -12.57 -8.56 1.10
CA ALA A 51 -12.56 -8.19 -0.32
C ALA A 51 -12.17 -6.72 -0.53
N THR A 52 -12.65 -5.80 0.33
CA THR A 52 -12.26 -4.39 0.27
C THR A 52 -10.78 -4.19 0.60
N LYS A 53 -10.25 -4.88 1.62
CA LYS A 53 -8.81 -4.83 1.96
C LYS A 53 -7.96 -5.30 0.79
N ASP A 54 -8.33 -6.40 0.16
CA ASP A 54 -7.59 -6.94 -0.99
C ASP A 54 -7.61 -5.95 -2.16
N SER A 55 -8.76 -5.32 -2.43
CA SER A 55 -8.89 -4.25 -3.43
C SER A 55 -8.00 -3.04 -3.12
N ILE A 56 -7.93 -2.61 -1.86
CA ILE A 56 -7.04 -1.53 -1.43
C ILE A 56 -5.57 -1.89 -1.67
N GLN A 57 -5.16 -3.13 -1.38
CA GLN A 57 -3.79 -3.59 -1.65
C GLN A 57 -3.47 -3.61 -3.15
N GLN A 58 -4.42 -4.05 -3.98
CA GLN A 58 -4.26 -4.03 -5.44
C GLN A 58 -4.12 -2.60 -5.97
N MET A 59 -4.96 -1.68 -5.50
CA MET A 59 -4.89 -0.26 -5.85
C MET A 59 -3.56 0.37 -5.44
N ARG A 60 -3.10 0.08 -4.23
CA ARG A 60 -1.79 0.51 -3.72
C ARG A 60 -0.65 0.03 -4.61
N ALA A 61 -0.65 -1.25 -5.00
CA ALA A 61 0.36 -1.81 -5.89
C ALA A 61 0.37 -1.15 -7.27
N ALA A 62 -0.81 -0.92 -7.87
CA ALA A 62 -0.95 -0.25 -9.15
C ALA A 62 -0.44 1.20 -9.11
N TRP A 63 -0.79 1.94 -8.05
CA TRP A 63 -0.35 3.32 -7.87
C TRP A 63 1.14 3.42 -7.57
N LYS A 64 1.72 2.47 -6.83
CA LYS A 64 3.17 2.39 -6.65
C LYS A 64 3.90 2.19 -7.98
N ALA A 65 3.39 1.31 -8.84
CA ALA A 65 3.95 1.12 -10.18
C ALA A 65 3.86 2.40 -11.02
N GLY A 66 2.71 3.09 -10.97
CA GLY A 66 2.53 4.37 -11.65
C GLY A 66 3.46 5.47 -11.13
N ALA A 67 3.62 5.57 -9.81
CA ALA A 67 4.42 6.61 -9.13
C ALA A 67 5.95 6.43 -9.32
N ALA A 68 6.39 5.29 -9.87
CA ALA A 68 7.79 5.01 -10.17
C ALA A 68 8.34 5.87 -11.32
N ASP A 69 7.46 6.30 -12.24
CA ASP A 69 7.78 7.32 -13.23
C ASP A 69 7.52 8.71 -12.64
N ALA A 70 8.51 9.60 -12.68
CA ALA A 70 8.37 10.96 -12.18
C ALA A 70 7.35 11.80 -12.98
N ALA A 71 7.23 11.55 -14.28
CA ALA A 71 6.38 12.34 -15.18
C ALA A 71 4.87 12.08 -14.93
N SER A 72 4.51 10.90 -14.43
CA SER A 72 3.12 10.52 -14.16
C SER A 72 2.61 10.98 -12.79
N ARG A 73 3.50 11.38 -11.86
CA ARG A 73 3.17 11.60 -10.44
C ARG A 73 2.10 12.66 -10.23
N SER A 74 2.14 13.75 -10.98
CA SER A 74 1.14 14.83 -10.88
C SER A 74 -0.25 14.34 -11.28
N ALA A 75 -0.35 13.63 -12.41
CA ALA A 75 -1.61 13.06 -12.87
C ALA A 75 -2.15 11.99 -11.91
N LEU A 76 -1.25 11.18 -11.34
CA LEU A 76 -1.62 10.19 -10.33
C LEU A 76 -2.12 10.84 -9.04
N GLU A 77 -1.52 11.96 -8.61
CA GLU A 77 -2.01 12.71 -7.45
C GLU A 77 -3.45 13.20 -7.66
N GLU A 78 -3.76 13.77 -8.84
CA GLU A 78 -5.12 14.18 -9.20
C GLU A 78 -6.09 12.99 -9.23
N ALA A 79 -5.67 11.86 -9.79
CA ALA A 79 -6.47 10.64 -9.81
C ALA A 79 -6.77 10.12 -8.39
N CYS A 80 -5.80 10.20 -7.47
CA CYS A 80 -5.99 9.83 -6.07
C CYS A 80 -7.00 10.75 -5.36
N LYS A 81 -6.95 12.06 -5.60
CA LYS A 81 -7.93 13.03 -5.08
C LYS A 81 -9.33 12.71 -5.58
N SER A 82 -9.48 12.53 -6.90
CA SER A 82 -10.77 12.18 -7.52
C SER A 82 -11.33 10.84 -7.00
N SER A 83 -10.45 9.85 -6.80
CA SER A 83 -10.81 8.56 -6.20
C SER A 83 -11.28 8.73 -4.77
N SER A 84 -10.62 9.58 -3.99
CA SER A 84 -11.02 9.92 -2.62
C SER A 84 -12.41 10.54 -2.56
N ASP A 85 -12.69 11.52 -3.41
CA ASP A 85 -13.99 12.19 -3.47
C ASP A 85 -15.13 11.23 -3.87
N SER A 86 -14.83 10.32 -4.80
CA SER A 86 -15.76 9.29 -5.25
C SER A 86 -16.05 8.26 -4.14
N MET A 87 -15.00 7.78 -3.46
CA MET A 87 -15.14 6.79 -2.39
C MET A 87 -15.74 7.37 -1.12
N LYS A 88 -15.53 8.65 -0.85
CA LYS A 88 -16.19 9.36 0.24
C LYS A 88 -17.71 9.29 0.08
N GLN A 89 -18.21 9.53 -1.12
CA GLN A 89 -19.64 9.42 -1.42
C GLN A 89 -20.12 7.97 -1.34
N ALA A 90 -19.37 7.02 -1.92
CA ALA A 90 -19.74 5.61 -1.93
C ALA A 90 -19.78 4.96 -0.55
N THR A 91 -18.97 5.46 0.39
CA THR A 91 -18.85 4.90 1.75
C THR A 91 -19.55 5.74 2.82
N ALA A 92 -20.21 6.84 2.43
CA ALA A 92 -20.95 7.70 3.35
C ALA A 92 -22.03 6.94 4.13
N SER A 93 -22.69 5.97 3.49
CA SER A 93 -23.70 5.11 4.14
C SER A 93 -23.14 4.21 5.23
N TYR A 94 -21.83 3.95 5.22
CA TYR A 94 -21.13 3.20 6.27
C TYR A 94 -20.63 4.13 7.40
N GLY A 95 -20.95 5.42 7.36
CA GLY A 95 -20.49 6.40 8.34
C GLY A 95 -19.00 6.72 8.23
N CYS A 96 -18.41 6.46 7.05
CA CYS A 96 -17.05 6.88 6.76
C CYS A 96 -17.05 8.34 6.32
N SER A 97 -16.19 9.14 6.95
CA SER A 97 -16.07 10.56 6.69
C SER A 97 -14.60 10.94 6.72
N TRP A 98 -14.15 11.65 5.68
CA TRP A 98 -12.81 12.17 5.52
C TRP A 98 -12.72 13.32 4.52
#